data_AF-A0A453T2R4-F1
#
_entry.id   AF-A0A453T2R4-F1
#
_cell.length_a   1.000
_cell.length_b   1.000
_cell.length_c   1.000
_cell.angle_alpha   90.00
_cell.angle_beta   90.00
_cell.angle_gamma   90.00
#
_symmetry.space_group_name_H-M   'P 1'
#
loop_
_entity.id
_entity.type
_entity.pdbx_description
1 polymer ?
#
loop_
_entity_poly.entity_id
_entity_poly.type
_entity_poly.pdbx_seq_one_letter_code
_entity_poly.pdbx_strand_id
1 'polypeptide(L)'
;MLVNHYSLKLKHTMFSRPHTIIGTALSIVSVSLLAVESLSDISPLFLTGLLEAVVAALFMNIYIVGLNQLFDIEVNKPTLPLASGEYSPAMGVAIVSVFAAMTMKLSSTVRNKFLHRDF
;
A
#
# COMPACT_ATOMS: atom_id res chain seq x y z
N MET A 1 -33.42 3.41 -6.55
CA MET A 1 -32.64 3.41 -5.29
C MET A 1 -31.65 2.24 -5.18
N LEU A 2 -31.86 1.09 -5.83
CA LEU A 2 -30.95 -0.07 -5.78
C LEU A 2 -29.65 0.05 -6.60
N VAL A 3 -29.64 0.86 -7.67
CA VAL A 3 -28.49 1.00 -8.59
C VAL A 3 -27.29 1.73 -7.93
N ASN A 4 -27.54 2.66 -7.00
CA ASN A 4 -26.46 3.41 -6.33
C ASN A 4 -25.61 2.56 -5.37
N HIS A 5 -26.19 1.51 -4.78
CA HIS A 5 -25.50 0.70 -3.78
C HIS A 5 -24.46 -0.24 -4.41
N TYR A 6 -24.76 -0.78 -5.60
CA TYR A 6 -23.81 -1.60 -6.36
C TYR A 6 -22.65 -0.78 -6.90
N SER A 7 -22.91 0.44 -7.40
CA SER A 7 -21.86 1.35 -7.89
C SER A 7 -20.92 1.82 -6.78
N LEU A 8 -21.41 2.04 -5.55
CA LEU A 8 -20.56 2.35 -4.39
C LEU A 8 -19.71 1.15 -3.95
N LYS A 9 -20.29 -0.06 -3.88
CA LYS A 9 -19.55 -1.29 -3.56
C LYS A 9 -18.47 -1.59 -4.60
N LEU A 10 -18.77 -1.37 -5.89
CA LEU A 10 -17.82 -1.53 -7.00
C LEU A 10 -16.72 -0.47 -6.97
N LYS A 11 -17.02 0.79 -6.66
CA LYS A 11 -16.00 1.84 -6.46
C LYS A 11 -15.05 1.49 -5.30
N HIS A 12 -15.58 1.00 -4.18
CA HIS A 12 -14.77 0.59 -3.01
C HIS A 12 -13.87 -0.63 -3.31
N THR A 13 -14.38 -1.62 -4.03
CA THR A 13 -13.60 -2.84 -4.38
C THR A 13 -12.58 -2.60 -5.50
N MET A 14 -12.84 -1.67 -6.41
CA MET A 14 -11.88 -1.23 -7.43
C MET A 14 -10.74 -0.38 -6.85
N PHE A 15 -11.00 0.39 -5.79
CA PHE A 15 -10.01 1.27 -5.18
C PHE A 15 -9.00 0.51 -4.30
N SER A 16 -9.43 -0.56 -3.64
CA SER A 16 -8.60 -1.29 -2.67
C SER A 16 -8.15 -2.68 -3.16
N ARG A 17 -8.55 -3.10 -4.38
CA ARG A 17 -8.26 -4.41 -5.01
C ARG A 17 -7.90 -5.48 -3.96
N PRO A 18 -8.86 -5.98 -3.16
CA PRO A 18 -8.55 -6.75 -1.95
C PRO A 18 -7.70 -8.01 -2.21
N HIS A 19 -7.78 -8.57 -3.42
CA HIS A 19 -6.91 -9.66 -3.87
C HIS A 19 -5.42 -9.28 -3.92
N THR A 20 -5.08 -8.02 -4.25
CA THR A 20 -3.70 -7.53 -4.18
C THR A 20 -3.22 -7.32 -2.75
N ILE A 21 -4.07 -6.86 -1.82
CA ILE A 21 -3.68 -6.69 -0.41
C ILE A 21 -3.34 -8.04 0.23
N ILE A 22 -4.17 -9.07 -0.01
CA ILE A 22 -3.92 -10.42 0.50
C ILE A 22 -2.64 -11.00 -0.10
N GLY A 23 -2.46 -10.88 -1.42
CA GLY A 23 -1.24 -11.34 -2.10
C GLY A 23 0.03 -10.64 -1.60
N THR A 24 -0.03 -9.32 -1.38
CA THR A 24 1.06 -8.54 -0.82
C THR A 24 1.39 -8.98 0.60
N ALA A 25 0.38 -9.17 1.47
CA ALA A 25 0.60 -9.62 2.84
C ALA A 25 1.25 -11.02 2.88
N LEU A 26 0.73 -11.97 2.08
CA LEU A 26 1.30 -13.31 1.97
C LEU A 26 2.75 -13.30 1.45
N SER A 27 3.03 -12.48 0.44
CA SER A 27 4.38 -12.33 -0.12
C SER A 27 5.37 -11.79 0.93
N ILE A 28 4.97 -10.75 1.67
CA ILE A 28 5.82 -10.16 2.72
C ILE A 28 6.09 -11.17 3.84
N VAL A 29 5.05 -11.88 4.31
CA VAL A 29 5.23 -12.94 5.31
C VAL A 29 6.16 -14.03 4.78
N SER A 30 5.95 -14.49 3.54
CA SER A 30 6.77 -15.54 2.94
C SER A 30 8.24 -15.12 2.81
N VAL A 31 8.51 -13.91 2.32
CA VAL A 31 9.89 -13.40 2.19
C VAL A 31 10.53 -13.13 3.55
N SER A 32 9.76 -12.66 4.53
CA SER A 32 10.28 -12.44 5.89
C SER A 32 10.65 -13.76 6.57
N LEU A 33 9.87 -14.82 6.35
CA LEU A 33 10.17 -16.16 6.87
C LEU A 33 11.42 -16.78 6.23
N LEU A 34 11.80 -16.41 5.00
CA LEU A 34 13.07 -16.84 4.40
C LEU A 34 14.30 -16.30 5.16
N ALA A 35 14.15 -15.23 5.92
CA ALA A 35 15.24 -14.68 6.73
C ALA A 35 15.44 -15.41 8.08
N VAL A 36 14.50 -16.26 8.47
CA VAL A 36 14.51 -17.05 9.72
C VAL A 36 15.32 -18.33 9.50
N GLU A 37 16.47 -18.44 10.18
CA GLU A 37 17.33 -19.63 10.15
C GLU A 37 17.09 -20.53 11.37
N SER A 38 16.69 -19.94 12.50
CA SER A 38 16.40 -20.63 13.74
C SER A 38 15.13 -20.08 14.41
N LEU A 39 14.47 -20.87 15.26
CA LEU A 39 13.29 -20.40 16.01
C LEU A 39 13.62 -19.22 16.94
N SER A 40 14.88 -19.08 17.34
CA SER A 40 15.41 -17.96 18.13
C SER A 40 15.30 -16.62 17.40
N ASP A 41 15.31 -16.65 16.05
CA ASP A 41 15.25 -15.44 15.22
C ASP A 41 13.84 -14.84 15.18
N ILE A 42 12.82 -15.61 15.62
CA ILE A 42 11.44 -15.12 15.80
C ILE A 42 11.38 -14.33 17.10
N SER A 43 11.98 -13.14 17.08
CA SER A 43 12.04 -12.23 18.21
C SER A 43 10.99 -11.10 18.09
N PRO A 44 10.74 -10.34 19.17
CA PRO A 44 9.94 -9.13 19.09
C PRO A 44 10.44 -8.16 18.02
N LEU A 45 11.75 -8.07 17.78
CA LEU A 45 12.28 -7.19 16.74
C LEU A 45 11.93 -7.71 15.35
N PHE A 46 12.03 -9.02 15.09
CA PHE A 46 11.58 -9.61 13.84
C PHE A 46 10.10 -9.30 13.57
N LEU A 47 9.23 -9.45 14.58
CA LEU A 47 7.81 -9.12 14.46
C LEU A 47 7.57 -7.62 14.17
N THR A 48 8.34 -6.72 14.79
CA THR A 48 8.26 -5.28 14.44
C THR A 48 8.71 -5.02 13.01
N GLY A 49 9.77 -5.67 12.54
CA GLY A 49 10.25 -5.56 11.15
C GLY A 49 9.21 -6.07 10.15
N LEU A 50 8.57 -7.20 10.45
CA LEU A 50 7.47 -7.76 9.64
C LEU A 50 6.28 -6.79 9.59
N LEU A 51 5.87 -6.22 10.73
CA LEU A 51 4.78 -5.25 10.78
C LEU A 51 5.10 -3.97 10.00
N GLU A 52 6.31 -3.44 10.15
CA GLU A 52 6.79 -2.29 9.38
C GLU A 52 6.80 -2.58 7.87
N ALA A 53 7.19 -3.79 7.46
CA ALA A 53 7.15 -4.19 6.05
C ALA A 53 5.72 -4.23 5.49
N VAL A 54 4.76 -4.78 6.25
CA VAL A 54 3.34 -4.79 5.87
C VAL A 54 2.79 -3.37 5.73
N VAL A 55 3.08 -2.49 6.69
CA VAL A 55 2.64 -1.09 6.65
C VAL A 55 3.26 -0.35 5.45
N ALA A 56 4.55 -0.57 5.17
CA ALA A 56 5.23 0.03 4.02
C ALA A 56 4.55 -0.37 2.69
N ALA A 57 4.14 -1.63 2.57
CA ALA A 57 3.48 -2.13 1.38
C ALA A 57 2.03 -1.62 1.24
N LEU A 58 1.31 -1.41 2.34
CA LEU A 58 0.01 -0.73 2.31
C LEU A 58 0.14 0.70 1.78
N PHE A 59 1.15 1.45 2.24
CA PHE A 59 1.43 2.79 1.71
C PHE A 59 1.83 2.79 0.24
N MET A 60 2.63 1.80 -0.18
CA MET A 60 2.97 1.61 -1.59
C MET A 60 1.73 1.34 -2.45
N ASN A 61 0.78 0.55 -1.96
CA ASN A 61 -0.48 0.32 -2.65
C ASN A 61 -1.30 1.61 -2.83
N ILE A 62 -1.38 2.45 -1.79
CA ILE A 62 -2.05 3.77 -1.87
C ILE A 62 -1.34 4.67 -2.89
N TYR A 63 -0.02 4.69 -2.88
CA TYR A 63 0.80 5.43 -3.85
C TYR A 63 0.51 4.98 -5.29
N ILE A 64 0.54 3.67 -5.57
CA ILE A 64 0.28 3.12 -6.93
C ILE A 64 -1.15 3.45 -7.39
N VAL A 65 -2.15 3.27 -6.52
CA VAL A 65 -3.54 3.59 -6.85
C VAL A 65 -3.70 5.09 -7.12
N GLY A 66 -3.15 5.96 -6.27
CA GLY A 66 -3.21 7.41 -6.45
C GLY A 66 -2.51 7.88 -7.72
N LEU A 67 -1.35 7.30 -8.05
CA LEU A 67 -0.65 7.55 -9.31
C LEU A 67 -1.49 7.16 -10.53
N ASN A 68 -2.02 5.93 -10.52
CA ASN A 68 -2.87 5.46 -11.61
C ASN A 68 -4.07 6.38 -11.80
N GLN A 69 -4.65 6.89 -10.71
CA GLN A 69 -5.76 7.84 -10.78
C GLN A 69 -5.37 9.20 -11.31
N LEU A 70 -4.18 9.70 -10.95
CA LEU A 70 -3.65 10.97 -11.45
C LEU A 70 -3.39 10.90 -12.97
N PHE A 71 -2.84 9.80 -13.46
CA PHE A 71 -2.62 9.57 -14.90
C PHE A 71 -3.93 9.31 -15.67
N ASP A 72 -4.95 8.69 -15.05
CA ASP A 72 -6.26 8.47 -15.67
C ASP A 72 -7.14 9.76 -15.72
N ILE A 73 -6.68 10.91 -15.21
CA ILE A 73 -7.40 12.20 -15.27
C ILE A 73 -7.61 12.65 -16.72
N GLU A 74 -6.64 12.45 -17.61
CA GLU A 74 -6.70 12.94 -18.99
C GLU A 74 -7.63 12.12 -19.91
N VAL A 75 -8.08 10.93 -19.48
CA VAL A 75 -8.87 9.99 -20.31
C VAL A 75 -10.39 10.11 -20.07
N ASN A 76 -10.85 11.02 -19.20
CA ASN A 76 -12.28 11.29 -18.97
C ASN A 76 -13.08 10.04 -18.53
N LYS A 77 -12.66 9.37 -17.44
CA LYS A 77 -13.46 8.32 -16.78
C LYS A 77 -14.32 8.91 -15.64
N PRO A 78 -15.64 9.12 -15.81
CA PRO A 78 -16.50 9.89 -14.91
C PRO A 78 -16.77 9.26 -13.53
N THR A 79 -16.14 8.14 -13.18
CA THR A 79 -16.36 7.42 -11.92
C THR A 79 -15.25 7.61 -10.88
N LEU A 80 -14.15 8.29 -11.22
CA LEU A 80 -12.99 8.52 -10.35
C LEU A 80 -13.12 9.82 -9.51
N PRO A 81 -12.64 9.86 -8.24
CA PRO A 81 -12.81 11.03 -7.34
C PRO A 81 -12.12 12.31 -7.84
N LEU A 82 -10.99 12.17 -8.53
CA LEU A 82 -10.26 13.28 -9.15
C LEU A 82 -10.97 13.78 -10.43
N ALA A 83 -11.58 12.87 -11.19
CA ALA A 83 -12.33 13.21 -12.41
C ALA A 83 -13.72 13.80 -12.11
N SER A 84 -14.30 13.51 -10.93
CA SER A 84 -15.56 14.10 -10.47
C SER A 84 -15.40 15.49 -9.83
N GLY A 85 -14.17 15.99 -9.69
CA GLY A 85 -13.88 17.30 -9.10
C GLY A 85 -14.00 17.36 -7.57
N GLU A 86 -14.12 16.23 -6.87
CA GLU A 86 -14.17 16.22 -5.39
C GLU A 86 -12.81 16.55 -4.76
N TYR A 87 -11.71 16.29 -5.47
CA TYR A 87 -10.35 16.60 -5.05
C TYR A 87 -9.58 17.34 -6.15
N SER A 88 -8.87 18.40 -5.77
CA SER A 88 -7.94 19.09 -6.66
C SER A 88 -6.79 18.15 -7.08
N PRO A 89 -6.34 18.19 -8.36
CA PRO A 89 -5.14 17.46 -8.80
C PRO A 89 -3.92 17.70 -7.91
N ALA A 90 -3.78 18.91 -7.36
CA ALA A 90 -2.70 19.25 -6.42
C ALA A 90 -2.78 18.45 -5.11
N MET A 91 -4.01 18.19 -4.62
CA MET A 91 -4.21 17.36 -3.43
C MET A 91 -3.88 15.89 -3.73
N GLY A 92 -4.25 15.39 -4.92
CA GLY A 92 -3.88 14.05 -5.39
C GLY A 92 -2.36 13.87 -5.44
N VAL A 93 -1.65 14.83 -6.03
CA VAL A 93 -0.16 14.85 -6.06
C VAL A 93 0.41 14.86 -4.65
N ALA A 94 -0.09 15.72 -3.76
CA ALA A 94 0.41 15.82 -2.38
C ALA A 94 0.26 14.49 -1.62
N ILE A 95 -0.90 13.83 -1.72
CA ILE A 95 -1.14 12.52 -1.12
C ILE A 95 -0.15 11.49 -1.68
N VAL A 96 -0.04 11.38 -3.00
CA VAL A 96 0.89 10.45 -3.67
C VAL A 96 2.33 10.67 -3.20
N SER A 97 2.80 11.92 -3.17
CA SER A 97 4.16 12.25 -2.73
C SER A 97 4.42 11.91 -1.25
N VAL A 98 3.45 12.15 -0.37
CA VAL A 98 3.59 11.83 1.06
C VAL A 98 3.66 10.32 1.27
N PHE A 99 2.76 9.55 0.64
CA PHE A 99 2.77 8.10 0.76
C PHE A 99 4.03 7.46 0.14
N ALA A 100 4.57 8.04 -0.94
CA ALA A 100 5.86 7.65 -1.52
C ALA A 100 7.01 7.86 -0.52
N ALA A 101 7.10 9.02 0.13
CA ALA A 101 8.13 9.30 1.11
C ALA A 101 8.03 8.38 2.34
N MET A 102 6.81 8.14 2.83
CA MET A 102 6.56 7.25 3.97
C MET A 102 6.96 5.80 3.68
N THR A 103 6.60 5.26 2.51
CA THR A 103 6.97 3.89 2.15
C THR A 103 8.49 3.74 1.99
N MET A 104 9.18 4.73 1.40
CA MET A 104 10.64 4.71 1.26
C MET A 104 11.35 4.73 2.61
N LYS A 105 10.91 5.60 3.54
CA LYS A 105 11.49 5.68 4.88
C LYS A 105 11.33 4.36 5.64
N LEU A 106 10.12 3.81 5.64
CA LEU A 106 9.80 2.59 6.37
C LEU A 106 10.53 1.37 5.79
N SER A 107 10.58 1.28 4.46
CA SER A 107 11.36 0.23 3.77
C SER A 107 12.84 0.30 4.07
N SER A 108 13.41 1.50 4.23
CA SER A 108 14.81 1.66 4.64
C SER A 108 15.05 1.19 6.08
N THR A 109 14.12 1.47 7.00
CA THR A 109 14.20 0.99 8.40
C THR A 109 14.13 -0.54 8.46
N VAL A 110 13.17 -1.13 7.75
CA VAL A 110 13.03 -2.59 7.62
C VAL A 110 14.32 -3.19 7.08
N ARG A 111 14.82 -2.68 5.96
CA ARG A 111 16.08 -3.14 5.35
C ARG A 111 17.23 -3.12 6.35
N ASN A 112 17.36 -2.06 7.15
CA ASN A 112 18.43 -1.96 8.14
C ASN A 112 18.36 -3.09 9.18
N LYS A 113 17.17 -3.37 9.72
CA LYS A 113 16.96 -4.46 10.70
C LYS A 113 17.29 -5.84 10.11
N PHE A 114 16.86 -6.11 8.88
CA PHE A 114 17.11 -7.39 8.20
C PHE A 114 18.56 -7.58 7.74
N LEU A 115 19.24 -6.52 7.26
CA LEU A 115 20.64 -6.61 6.84
C LEU A 115 21.61 -6.78 8.00
N HIS A 116 21.37 -6.08 9.11
CA HIS A 116 22.25 -6.14 10.27
C HIS A 116 21.91 -7.30 11.22
N ARG A 117 20.81 -8.02 10.97
CA ARG A 117 20.30 -9.11 11.81
C ARG A 117 20.24 -8.71 13.29
N ASP A 118 19.78 -7.50 13.57
CA ASP A 118 19.69 -7.00 14.95
C ASP A 118 18.54 -7.67 15.74
N PHE A 119 18.07 -8.86 15.36
CA PHE A 119 16.91 -9.54 15.94
C PHE A 119 17.22 -10.32 17.20
#